data_AF-A5EY41-F1
#
_entry.id   AF-A5EY41-F1
#
_cell.length_a   1.000
_cell.length_b   1.000
_cell.length_c   1.000
_cell.angle_alpha   90.00
_cell.angle_beta   90.00
_cell.angle_gamma   90.00
#
_symmetry.space_group_name_H-M   'P 1'
#
loop_
_entity.id
_entity.type
_entity.pdbx_description
1 polymer ?
#
loop_
_entity_poly.entity_id
_entity_poly.type
_entity_poly.pdbx_seq_one_letter_code
_entity_poly.pdbx_strand_id
1 'polypeptide(L)'
;MEDRNRSRTYSGIKLLNPNANIKYTDTHYELLQSSDRKISIVDVMNLQRNRFEHLPEFKPSDKAPSVTYNARGRYAITDLKDRAVYKYPLGNEYVLEGHIYQLSDKLPQNTNSVLWLATGLTRSAPYLPYYGNITDTYSAYKNSQSTKYDENSWYWVAANIDKMAFDYPDLFGNSVLEKWQAMEKTFIEEQAELNKLPEVSAEKATETSMARAEKVFKEMKALEAEMTEKITEKTGKAPIKAGE
;
A
#
# COMPACT_ATOMS: atom_id res chain seq x y z
N MET A 1 7.03 -11.90 22.90
CA MET A 1 6.53 -10.97 21.87
C MET A 1 5.02 -11.15 21.68
N GLU A 2 4.23 -10.07 21.61
CA GLU A 2 2.79 -10.12 21.28
C GLU A 2 2.57 -10.70 19.87
N ASP A 3 1.53 -11.52 19.66
CA ASP A 3 1.28 -12.24 18.39
C ASP A 3 1.16 -11.28 17.19
N ARG A 4 0.53 -10.12 17.36
CA ARG A 4 0.40 -9.10 16.30
C ARG A 4 1.72 -8.46 15.88
N ASN A 5 2.66 -8.33 16.81
CA ASN A 5 4.02 -7.86 16.50
C ASN A 5 4.81 -8.98 15.84
N ARG A 6 4.73 -10.18 16.42
CA ARG A 6 5.35 -11.40 15.92
C ARG A 6 4.99 -11.70 14.48
N SER A 7 3.71 -11.63 14.10
CA SER A 7 3.27 -11.93 12.74
C SER A 7 3.89 -11.01 11.70
N ARG A 8 3.92 -9.71 11.97
CA ARG A 8 4.47 -8.70 11.07
C ARG A 8 5.98 -8.83 10.94
N THR A 9 6.69 -9.02 12.05
CA THR A 9 8.14 -9.19 12.02
C THR A 9 8.55 -10.50 11.33
N TYR A 10 7.92 -11.63 11.68
CA TYR A 10 8.19 -12.92 11.02
C TYR A 10 7.94 -12.84 9.51
N SER A 11 6.78 -12.30 9.13
CA SER A 11 6.40 -12.20 7.73
C SER A 11 7.32 -11.28 6.93
N GLY A 12 7.72 -10.15 7.52
CA GLY A 12 8.67 -9.23 6.89
C GLY A 12 10.06 -9.83 6.72
N ILE A 13 10.58 -10.52 7.74
CA ILE A 13 11.88 -11.22 7.64
C ILE A 13 11.81 -12.28 6.55
N LYS A 14 10.79 -13.15 6.55
CA LYS A 14 10.62 -14.20 5.53
C LYS A 14 10.39 -13.65 4.12
N LEU A 15 9.81 -12.46 3.98
CA LEU A 15 9.65 -11.81 2.67
C LEU A 15 11.00 -11.34 2.10
N LEU A 16 11.82 -10.69 2.94
CA LEU A 16 13.10 -10.10 2.52
C LEU A 16 14.26 -11.10 2.51
N ASN A 17 14.16 -12.16 3.33
CA ASN A 17 15.08 -13.28 3.41
C ASN A 17 14.29 -14.59 3.64
N PRO A 18 13.82 -15.24 2.55
CA PRO A 18 13.08 -16.50 2.65
C PRO A 18 13.83 -17.62 3.39
N ASN A 19 15.17 -17.60 3.30
CA ASN A 19 16.06 -18.59 3.91
C ASN A 19 16.41 -18.29 5.38
N ALA A 20 15.88 -17.20 5.96
CA ALA A 20 16.14 -16.86 7.36
C ALA A 20 15.78 -18.02 8.29
N ASN A 21 16.73 -18.45 9.12
CA ASN A 21 16.55 -19.54 10.07
C ASN A 21 15.83 -19.06 11.34
N ILE A 22 14.55 -18.73 11.19
CA ILE A 22 13.65 -18.34 12.28
C ILE A 22 12.39 -19.19 12.24
N LYS A 23 11.80 -19.44 13.41
CA LYS A 23 10.48 -20.06 13.58
C LYS A 23 9.51 -19.02 14.08
N TYR A 24 8.24 -19.17 13.69
CA TYR A 24 7.19 -18.27 14.18
C TYR A 24 7.11 -18.22 15.71
N THR A 25 7.42 -19.33 16.39
CA THR A 25 7.34 -19.47 17.85
C THR A 25 8.58 -18.99 18.61
N ASP A 26 9.61 -18.50 17.93
CA ASP A 26 10.84 -18.04 18.59
C ASP A 26 10.54 -16.94 19.61
N THR A 27 11.23 -16.91 20.74
CA THR A 27 10.90 -15.93 21.79
C THR A 27 11.12 -14.48 21.31
N HIS A 28 12.13 -14.28 20.46
CA HIS A 28 12.56 -13.02 19.89
C HIS A 28 13.09 -13.23 18.45
N TYR A 29 13.18 -12.15 17.69
CA TYR A 29 13.89 -12.10 16.41
C TYR A 29 15.02 -11.09 16.53
N GLU A 30 16.16 -11.35 15.89
CA GLU A 30 17.26 -10.40 15.85
C GLU A 30 16.81 -9.07 15.25
N LEU A 31 17.23 -7.97 15.88
CA LEU A 31 16.89 -6.64 15.37
C LEU A 31 17.58 -6.39 14.03
N LEU A 32 18.85 -6.76 13.93
CA LEU A 32 19.64 -6.64 12.72
C LEU A 32 19.49 -7.91 11.90
N GLN A 33 18.97 -7.75 10.68
CA GLN A 33 18.75 -8.83 9.73
C GLN A 33 19.69 -8.64 8.55
N SER A 34 20.11 -9.75 7.94
CA SER A 34 20.87 -9.75 6.70
C SER A 34 20.09 -10.49 5.62
N SER A 35 20.30 -10.11 4.36
CA SER A 35 19.78 -10.80 3.18
C SER A 35 20.97 -11.18 2.28
N ASP A 36 20.85 -12.30 1.59
CA ASP A 36 21.84 -12.78 0.61
C ASP A 36 21.77 -12.00 -0.71
N ARG A 37 20.74 -11.15 -0.87
CA ARG A 37 20.59 -10.27 -2.02
C ARG A 37 20.34 -8.81 -1.61
N LYS A 38 20.54 -7.92 -2.57
CA LYS A 38 20.16 -6.51 -2.43
C LYS A 38 18.63 -6.39 -2.36
N ILE A 39 18.17 -5.48 -1.50
CA ILE A 39 16.75 -5.12 -1.37
C ILE A 39 16.46 -4.00 -2.37
N SER A 40 15.49 -4.25 -3.26
CA SER A 40 15.01 -3.28 -4.25
C SER A 40 13.86 -2.44 -3.69
N ILE A 41 13.48 -1.37 -4.39
CA ILE A 41 12.29 -0.59 -4.02
C ILE A 41 11.00 -1.43 -4.08
N VAL A 42 10.90 -2.36 -5.04
CA VAL A 42 9.76 -3.28 -5.17
C VAL A 42 9.63 -4.17 -3.94
N ASP A 43 10.76 -4.62 -3.36
CA ASP A 43 10.75 -5.43 -2.15
C ASP A 43 10.19 -4.67 -0.94
N VAL A 44 10.52 -3.37 -0.84
CA VAL A 44 10.01 -2.50 0.23
C VAL A 44 8.53 -2.18 0.03
N MET A 45 8.09 -1.93 -1.21
CA MET A 45 6.67 -1.77 -1.53
C MET A 45 5.87 -3.03 -1.16
N ASN A 46 6.39 -4.21 -1.52
CA ASN A 46 5.78 -5.50 -1.19
C ASN A 46 5.77 -5.75 0.32
N LEU A 47 6.80 -5.32 1.06
CA LEU A 47 6.78 -5.38 2.53
C LEU A 47 5.63 -4.58 3.13
N GLN A 48 5.38 -3.36 2.64
CA GLN A 48 4.26 -2.52 3.11
C GLN A 48 2.89 -3.07 2.69
N ARG A 49 2.84 -3.92 1.65
CA ARG A 49 1.62 -4.62 1.16
C ARG A 49 1.39 -5.99 1.78
N ASN A 50 2.41 -6.55 2.41
CA ASN A 50 2.46 -7.94 2.82
C ASN A 50 1.25 -8.34 3.67
N ARG A 51 0.55 -9.35 3.16
CA ARG A 51 -0.63 -9.98 3.75
C ARG A 51 -0.49 -11.51 3.73
N PHE A 52 0.76 -11.98 3.88
CA PHE A 52 1.16 -13.39 4.00
C PHE A 52 1.05 -14.22 2.71
N GLU A 53 0.99 -13.60 1.53
CA GLU A 53 0.93 -14.30 0.24
C GLU A 53 2.09 -15.29 0.03
N HIS A 54 3.27 -15.00 0.61
CA HIS A 54 4.47 -15.85 0.57
C HIS A 54 4.56 -16.86 1.74
N LEU A 55 3.57 -16.92 2.63
CA LEU A 55 3.52 -17.80 3.79
C LEU A 55 2.18 -18.58 3.81
N PRO A 56 2.11 -19.75 3.14
CA PRO A 56 0.85 -20.48 2.94
C PRO A 56 0.19 -20.95 4.24
N GLU A 57 0.94 -21.02 5.35
CA GLU A 57 0.43 -21.36 6.67
C GLU A 57 -0.42 -20.25 7.31
N PHE A 58 -0.34 -19.01 6.81
CA PHE A 58 -1.01 -17.85 7.40
C PHE A 58 -1.98 -17.15 6.45
N LYS A 59 -3.00 -16.52 7.03
CA LYS A 59 -3.97 -15.69 6.34
C LYS A 59 -4.14 -14.35 7.08
N PRO A 60 -4.51 -13.27 6.38
CA PRO A 60 -4.85 -12.00 7.02
C PRO A 60 -5.98 -12.12 8.03
N SER A 61 -5.81 -11.57 9.23
CA SER A 61 -6.78 -11.71 10.32
C SER A 61 -8.12 -11.00 10.08
N ASP A 62 -8.18 -10.05 9.16
CA ASP A 62 -9.42 -9.40 8.70
C ASP A 62 -10.27 -10.32 7.79
N LYS A 63 -9.76 -11.50 7.42
CA LYS A 63 -10.50 -12.56 6.69
C LYS A 63 -10.87 -13.76 7.59
N ALA A 64 -10.68 -13.65 8.91
CA ALA A 64 -11.07 -14.72 9.84
C ALA A 64 -12.60 -14.88 9.91
N PRO A 65 -13.13 -16.11 10.03
CA PRO A 65 -14.57 -16.32 10.14
C PRO A 65 -15.12 -15.90 11.51
N SER A 66 -14.30 -15.93 12.57
CA SER A 66 -14.69 -15.53 13.92
C SER A 66 -14.30 -14.09 14.25
N VAL A 67 -14.82 -13.12 13.50
CA VAL A 67 -14.51 -11.69 13.71
C VAL A 67 -15.66 -10.96 14.39
N THR A 68 -15.34 -10.17 15.41
CA THR A 68 -16.25 -9.15 15.98
C THR A 68 -15.62 -7.77 15.90
N TYR A 69 -16.45 -6.75 15.69
CA TYR A 69 -16.03 -5.35 15.68
C TYR A 69 -16.42 -4.65 16.98
N ASN A 70 -15.50 -3.86 17.53
CA ASN A 70 -15.83 -2.97 18.65
C ASN A 70 -16.50 -1.67 18.16
N ALA A 71 -16.95 -0.83 19.09
CA ALA A 71 -17.62 0.44 18.77
C ALA A 71 -16.75 1.44 17.96
N ARG A 72 -15.44 1.20 17.86
CA ARG A 72 -14.49 1.99 17.04
C ARG A 72 -14.20 1.32 15.70
N GLY A 73 -14.97 0.30 15.30
CA GLY A 73 -14.76 -0.46 14.07
C GLY A 73 -13.51 -1.33 14.08
N ARG A 74 -12.89 -1.60 15.25
CA ARG A 74 -11.72 -2.49 15.30
C ARG A 74 -12.13 -3.93 15.43
N TYR A 75 -11.59 -4.78 14.57
CA TYR A 75 -11.87 -6.21 14.61
C TYR A 75 -11.00 -6.96 15.63
N ALA A 76 -11.55 -8.06 16.14
CA ALA A 76 -10.83 -9.05 16.94
C ALA A 76 -11.32 -10.46 16.58
N ILE A 77 -10.37 -11.40 16.52
CA ILE A 77 -10.66 -12.83 16.37
C ILE A 77 -11.17 -13.38 17.71
N THR A 78 -12.36 -13.96 17.72
CA THR A 78 -13.01 -14.50 18.93
C THR A 78 -12.71 -15.97 19.16
N ASP A 79 -12.48 -16.78 18.11
CA ASP A 79 -12.11 -18.19 18.25
C ASP A 79 -10.58 -18.37 18.30
N LEU A 80 -10.09 -19.04 19.33
CA LEU A 80 -8.67 -19.32 19.48
C LEU A 80 -8.11 -20.19 18.35
N LYS A 81 -8.92 -21.08 17.76
CA LYS A 81 -8.48 -21.95 16.65
C LYS A 81 -8.11 -21.13 15.42
N ASP A 82 -8.84 -20.04 15.17
CA ASP A 82 -8.59 -19.17 14.03
C ASP A 82 -7.30 -18.39 14.22
N ARG A 83 -6.94 -18.05 15.46
CA ARG A 83 -5.66 -17.35 15.76
C ARG A 83 -4.42 -18.16 15.40
N ALA A 84 -4.52 -19.47 15.17
CA ALA A 84 -3.42 -20.28 14.69
C ALA A 84 -3.06 -19.94 13.22
N VAL A 85 -4.07 -19.64 12.40
CA VAL A 85 -3.94 -19.41 10.94
C VAL A 85 -4.03 -17.93 10.59
N TYR A 86 -4.95 -17.22 11.23
CA TYR A 86 -5.31 -15.85 10.92
C TYR A 86 -4.47 -14.86 11.73
N LYS A 87 -3.54 -14.18 11.06
CA LYS A 87 -2.51 -13.34 11.65
C LYS A 87 -2.65 -11.89 11.22
N TYR A 88 -2.22 -10.97 12.09
CA TYR A 88 -2.34 -9.53 11.81
C TYR A 88 -1.32 -9.10 10.74
N PRO A 89 -1.77 -8.63 9.56
CA PRO A 89 -0.88 -8.34 8.44
C PRO A 89 -0.20 -6.97 8.55
N LEU A 90 0.85 -6.75 7.75
CA LEU A 90 1.47 -5.43 7.57
C LEU A 90 0.52 -4.52 6.78
N GLY A 91 0.12 -4.95 5.58
CA GLY A 91 -0.86 -4.27 4.72
C GLY A 91 -2.28 -4.42 5.25
N ASN A 92 -2.62 -3.68 6.31
CA ASN A 92 -3.91 -3.77 7.00
C ASN A 92 -4.81 -2.56 6.74
N GLU A 93 -6.08 -2.66 7.14
CA GLU A 93 -7.10 -1.64 6.88
C GLU A 93 -6.90 -0.29 7.58
N TYR A 94 -5.99 -0.19 8.55
CA TYR A 94 -5.71 1.05 9.27
C TYR A 94 -4.53 1.82 8.68
N VAL A 95 -3.92 1.33 7.60
CA VAL A 95 -2.86 2.06 6.90
C VAL A 95 -3.51 3.22 6.15
N LEU A 96 -3.16 4.44 6.54
CA LEU A 96 -3.62 5.65 5.86
C LEU A 96 -2.66 6.04 4.72
N GLU A 97 -1.36 5.82 4.91
CA GLU A 97 -0.31 6.16 3.95
C GLU A 97 0.89 5.21 4.11
N GLY A 98 1.56 4.92 3.01
CA GLY A 98 2.84 4.22 2.95
C GLY A 98 3.93 5.10 2.37
N HIS A 99 5.04 5.26 3.10
CA HIS A 99 6.15 6.13 2.71
C HIS A 99 7.45 5.31 2.60
N ILE A 100 8.21 5.50 1.53
CA ILE A 100 9.56 4.94 1.39
C ILE A 100 10.52 6.05 0.99
N TYR A 101 11.47 6.36 1.89
CA TYR A 101 12.50 7.37 1.65
C TYR A 101 13.74 6.70 1.08
N GLN A 102 14.06 6.99 -0.17
CA GLN A 102 15.25 6.51 -0.85
C GLN A 102 16.26 7.66 -0.98
N LEU A 103 17.41 7.54 -0.30
CA LEU A 103 18.50 8.50 -0.34
C LEU A 103 19.69 7.91 -1.09
N SER A 104 20.36 8.72 -1.91
CA SER A 104 21.55 8.30 -2.65
C SER A 104 22.57 9.44 -2.72
N ASP A 105 23.73 9.24 -2.10
CA ASP A 105 24.88 10.16 -2.14
C ASP A 105 25.49 10.31 -3.56
N LYS A 106 25.15 9.40 -4.48
CA LYS A 106 25.57 9.43 -5.88
C LYS A 106 24.77 10.41 -6.75
N LEU A 107 23.66 10.94 -6.22
CA LEU A 107 22.78 11.87 -6.93
C LEU A 107 23.05 13.32 -6.48
N PRO A 108 22.76 14.33 -7.32
CA PRO A 108 22.99 15.73 -6.96
C PRO A 108 22.21 16.15 -5.72
N GLN A 109 22.78 17.05 -4.91
CA GLN A 109 22.30 17.37 -3.55
C GLN A 109 20.79 17.67 -3.47
N ASN A 110 20.23 18.43 -4.42
CA ASN A 110 18.80 18.80 -4.41
C ASN A 110 17.89 17.74 -5.06
N THR A 111 18.43 16.65 -5.60
CA THR A 111 17.66 15.54 -6.19
C THR A 111 18.13 14.18 -5.67
N ASN A 112 18.83 14.18 -4.53
CA ASN A 112 19.43 12.99 -3.95
C ASN A 112 18.47 12.09 -3.18
N SER A 113 17.20 12.50 -3.12
CA SER A 113 16.16 11.86 -2.34
C SER A 113 14.90 11.69 -3.18
N VAL A 114 14.32 10.50 -3.10
CA VAL A 114 13.02 10.18 -3.66
C VAL A 114 12.14 9.61 -2.55
N LEU A 115 10.99 10.25 -2.33
CA LEU A 115 9.90 9.72 -1.53
C LEU A 115 8.98 8.93 -2.47
N TRP A 116 8.83 7.64 -2.22
CA TRP A 116 7.74 6.86 -2.80
C TRP A 116 6.55 6.91 -1.84
N LEU A 117 5.47 7.53 -2.28
CA LEU A 117 4.27 7.75 -1.47
C LEU A 117 3.09 6.98 -2.07
N ALA A 118 2.43 6.19 -1.23
CA ALA A 118 1.10 5.65 -1.49
C ALA A 118 0.13 6.24 -0.45
N THR A 119 -0.83 7.03 -0.91
CA THR A 119 -1.91 7.57 -0.06
C THR A 119 -3.14 6.67 -0.17
N GLY A 120 -3.66 6.23 0.97
CA GLY A 120 -4.66 5.17 1.10
C GLY A 120 -4.04 3.84 1.52
N LEU A 121 -4.89 2.81 1.60
CA LEU A 121 -4.48 1.48 2.05
C LEU A 121 -3.48 0.89 1.04
N THR A 122 -2.22 0.72 1.46
CA THR A 122 -1.08 0.33 0.59
C THR A 122 -1.31 -0.95 -0.21
N ARG A 123 -2.17 -1.85 0.29
CA ARG A 123 -2.58 -3.09 -0.39
C ARG A 123 -3.32 -2.85 -1.72
N SER A 124 -3.91 -1.68 -1.91
CA SER A 124 -4.71 -1.31 -3.08
C SER A 124 -4.42 0.11 -3.61
N ALA A 125 -3.36 0.76 -3.13
CA ALA A 125 -2.95 2.10 -3.56
C ALA A 125 -1.61 2.06 -4.32
N PRO A 126 -1.45 2.88 -5.38
CA PRO A 126 -0.19 2.98 -6.12
C PRO A 126 0.84 3.84 -5.37
N TYR A 127 2.12 3.46 -5.46
CA TYR A 127 3.25 4.31 -5.05
C TYR A 127 3.67 5.24 -6.18
N LEU A 128 3.75 6.53 -5.88
CA LEU A 128 4.27 7.55 -6.79
C LEU A 128 5.62 8.07 -6.26
N PRO A 129 6.62 8.27 -7.13
CA PRO A 129 7.89 8.89 -6.74
C PRO A 129 7.79 10.42 -6.73
N TYR A 130 8.39 11.02 -5.71
CA TYR A 130 8.52 12.46 -5.52
C TYR A 130 9.96 12.80 -5.15
N TYR A 131 10.58 13.74 -5.85
CA TYR A 131 11.87 14.26 -5.39
C TYR A 131 11.70 14.98 -4.05
N GLY A 132 12.71 14.91 -3.18
CA GLY A 132 12.66 15.58 -1.88
C GLY A 132 12.68 17.11 -1.96
N ASN A 133 12.93 17.71 -3.12
CA ASN A 133 12.96 19.17 -3.32
C ASN A 133 11.66 19.77 -3.87
N ILE A 134 10.58 19.01 -4.00
CA ILE A 134 9.28 19.58 -4.39
C ILE A 134 8.83 20.63 -3.36
N THR A 135 8.15 21.67 -3.81
CA THR A 135 7.64 22.75 -2.95
C THR A 135 6.13 22.72 -2.77
N ASP A 136 5.43 21.88 -3.54
CA ASP A 136 4.00 21.69 -3.40
C ASP A 136 3.56 20.27 -3.82
N THR A 137 2.33 19.92 -3.48
CA THR A 137 1.70 18.64 -3.81
C THR A 137 0.38 18.83 -4.53
N TYR A 138 -0.04 17.78 -5.25
CA TYR A 138 -1.31 17.76 -5.95
C TYR A 138 -2.49 18.00 -5.01
N SER A 139 -3.47 18.79 -5.45
CA SER A 139 -4.57 19.29 -4.62
C SER A 139 -5.42 18.18 -3.99
N ALA A 140 -5.57 17.03 -4.66
CA ALA A 140 -6.34 15.91 -4.14
C ALA A 140 -5.76 15.30 -2.85
N TYR A 141 -4.47 15.53 -2.54
CA TYR A 141 -3.87 15.12 -1.27
C TYR A 141 -4.22 16.05 -0.10
N LYS A 142 -4.64 17.29 -0.39
CA LYS A 142 -4.80 18.35 0.61
C LYS A 142 -6.20 18.38 1.22
N ASN A 143 -7.10 17.50 0.77
CA ASN A 143 -8.47 17.46 1.24
C ASN A 143 -8.57 16.71 2.58
N SER A 144 -8.21 17.40 3.66
CA SER A 144 -7.97 16.82 5.00
C SER A 144 -9.14 16.91 5.96
N GLN A 145 -10.29 17.46 5.55
CA GLN A 145 -11.39 17.78 6.47
C GLN A 145 -12.62 16.88 6.32
N SER A 146 -12.75 16.14 5.23
CA SER A 146 -13.92 15.28 5.04
C SER A 146 -13.81 14.01 5.88
N THR A 147 -14.85 13.72 6.65
CA THR A 147 -15.05 12.45 7.37
C THR A 147 -15.86 11.43 6.56
N LYS A 148 -16.27 11.79 5.34
CA LYS A 148 -17.05 11.00 4.41
C LYS A 148 -16.39 10.97 3.04
N TYR A 149 -16.83 10.06 2.19
CA TYR A 149 -16.39 9.99 0.80
C TYR A 149 -16.40 11.38 0.11
N ASP A 150 -15.28 11.74 -0.50
CA ASP A 150 -15.11 12.93 -1.33
C ASP A 150 -14.37 12.54 -2.62
N GLU A 151 -15.03 12.69 -3.76
CA GLU A 151 -14.48 12.32 -5.07
C GLU A 151 -13.29 13.17 -5.55
N ASN A 152 -12.98 14.27 -4.83
CA ASN A 152 -11.83 15.12 -5.07
C ASN A 152 -10.68 14.82 -4.10
N SER A 153 -10.87 13.90 -3.16
CA SER A 153 -9.84 13.45 -2.22
C SER A 153 -9.18 12.18 -2.71
N TRP A 154 -7.85 12.20 -2.83
CA TRP A 154 -7.07 11.01 -3.18
C TRP A 154 -7.33 9.88 -2.20
N TYR A 155 -7.33 10.20 -0.90
CA TYR A 155 -7.56 9.23 0.15
C TYR A 155 -8.92 8.54 0.01
N TRP A 156 -10.01 9.30 -0.19
CA TRP A 156 -11.35 8.72 -0.26
C TRP A 156 -11.56 7.88 -1.51
N VAL A 157 -11.02 8.29 -2.65
CA VAL A 157 -11.05 7.47 -3.88
C VAL A 157 -10.25 6.16 -3.68
N ALA A 158 -9.04 6.24 -3.11
CA ALA A 158 -8.23 5.05 -2.81
C ALA A 158 -8.91 4.12 -1.81
N ALA A 159 -9.50 4.66 -0.74
CA ALA A 159 -10.22 3.90 0.27
C ALA A 159 -11.47 3.22 -0.32
N ASN A 160 -12.17 3.89 -1.23
CA ASN A 160 -13.34 3.30 -1.88
C ASN A 160 -12.97 2.18 -2.86
N ILE A 161 -11.89 2.35 -3.63
CA ILE A 161 -11.32 1.28 -4.47
C ILE A 161 -10.94 0.06 -3.61
N ASP A 162 -10.22 0.29 -2.50
CA ASP A 162 -9.83 -0.80 -1.58
C ASP A 162 -11.06 -1.52 -1.01
N LYS A 163 -12.06 -0.77 -0.54
CA LYS A 163 -13.31 -1.33 -0.01
C LYS A 163 -14.00 -2.23 -1.05
N MET A 164 -14.15 -1.75 -2.28
CA MET A 164 -14.77 -2.53 -3.35
C MET A 164 -13.97 -3.79 -3.68
N ALA A 165 -12.64 -3.71 -3.75
CA ALA A 165 -11.79 -4.88 -3.98
C ALA A 165 -11.89 -5.89 -2.83
N PHE A 166 -11.97 -5.41 -1.58
CA PHE A 166 -12.04 -6.25 -0.40
C PHE A 166 -13.40 -6.94 -0.23
N ASP A 167 -14.50 -6.24 -0.51
CA ASP A 167 -15.88 -6.70 -0.34
C ASP A 167 -16.32 -7.62 -1.49
N TYR A 168 -15.75 -7.44 -2.69
CA TYR A 168 -16.08 -8.22 -3.89
C TYR A 168 -14.86 -8.95 -4.48
N PRO A 169 -14.20 -9.83 -3.71
CA PRO A 169 -12.98 -10.50 -4.15
C PRO A 169 -13.21 -11.41 -5.37
N ASP A 170 -14.42 -11.95 -5.57
CA ASP A 170 -14.77 -12.75 -6.75
C ASP A 170 -14.80 -11.94 -8.05
N LEU A 171 -15.02 -10.61 -7.96
CA LEU A 171 -15.02 -9.72 -9.12
C LEU A 171 -13.63 -9.18 -9.42
N PHE A 172 -12.86 -8.86 -8.37
CA PHE A 172 -11.63 -8.08 -8.52
C PHE A 172 -10.36 -8.85 -8.22
N GLY A 173 -10.38 -9.88 -7.38
CA GLY A 173 -9.19 -10.63 -6.97
C GLY A 173 -8.00 -9.71 -6.68
N ASN A 174 -6.91 -9.89 -7.43
CA ASN A 174 -5.70 -9.06 -7.35
C ASN A 174 -5.60 -7.98 -8.44
N SER A 175 -6.59 -7.84 -9.33
CA SER A 175 -6.52 -6.97 -10.52
C SER A 175 -6.17 -5.51 -10.22
N VAL A 176 -6.69 -4.96 -9.11
CA VAL A 176 -6.38 -3.60 -8.67
C VAL A 176 -4.89 -3.47 -8.33
N LEU A 177 -4.37 -4.42 -7.55
CA LEU A 177 -2.95 -4.43 -7.18
C LEU A 177 -2.07 -4.64 -8.42
N GLU A 178 -2.42 -5.56 -9.30
CA GLU A 178 -1.69 -5.84 -10.54
C GLU A 178 -1.63 -4.61 -11.46
N LYS A 179 -2.73 -3.84 -11.57
CA LYS A 179 -2.76 -2.57 -12.30
C LYS A 179 -1.76 -1.56 -11.72
N TRP A 180 -1.72 -1.43 -10.39
CA TRP A 180 -0.78 -0.52 -9.73
C TRP A 180 0.66 -0.97 -9.82
N GLN A 181 0.94 -2.26 -9.68
CA GLN A 181 2.29 -2.81 -9.84
C GLN A 181 2.82 -2.60 -11.28
N ALA A 182 1.96 -2.75 -12.29
CA ALA A 182 2.32 -2.46 -13.67
C ALA A 182 2.68 -0.97 -13.87
N MET A 183 1.90 -0.06 -13.29
CA MET A 183 2.17 1.38 -13.31
C MET A 183 3.45 1.74 -12.56
N GLU A 184 3.66 1.17 -11.39
CA GLU A 184 4.84 1.38 -10.54
C GLU A 184 6.12 0.94 -11.24
N LYS A 185 6.08 -0.18 -11.98
CA LYS A 185 7.22 -0.62 -12.78
C LYS A 185 7.65 0.48 -13.75
N THR A 186 6.71 1.09 -14.46
CA THR A 186 6.97 2.23 -15.35
C THR A 186 7.55 3.42 -14.57
N PHE A 187 7.02 3.73 -13.39
CA PHE A 187 7.56 4.82 -12.56
C PHE A 187 8.98 4.56 -12.06
N ILE A 188 9.32 3.31 -11.73
CA ILE A 188 10.68 2.91 -11.35
C ILE A 188 11.65 3.08 -12.50
N GLU A 189 11.25 2.68 -13.71
CA GLU A 189 12.06 2.85 -14.93
C GLU A 189 12.25 4.34 -15.26
N GLU A 190 11.17 5.14 -15.25
CA GLU A 190 11.24 6.59 -15.43
C GLU A 190 12.13 7.29 -14.39
N GLN A 191 11.97 6.94 -13.11
CA GLN A 191 12.77 7.52 -12.03
C GLN A 191 14.25 7.17 -12.19
N ALA A 192 14.57 5.96 -12.67
CA ALA A 192 15.95 5.58 -12.96
C ALA A 192 16.58 6.42 -14.07
N GLU A 193 15.82 6.81 -15.10
CA GLU A 193 16.29 7.75 -16.13
C GLU A 193 16.43 9.18 -15.59
N LEU A 194 15.47 9.66 -14.80
CA LEU A 194 15.54 10.97 -14.16
C LEU A 194 16.76 11.10 -13.23
N ASN A 195 17.12 10.03 -12.54
CA ASN A 195 18.31 9.96 -11.67
C ASN A 195 19.65 10.05 -12.44
N LYS A 196 19.65 9.95 -13.77
CA LYS A 196 20.86 10.14 -14.61
C LYS A 196 21.05 11.60 -15.03
N LEU A 197 20.01 12.43 -14.86
CA LEU A 197 20.13 13.86 -15.12
C LEU A 197 21.07 14.47 -14.08
N PRO A 198 21.61 15.68 -14.35
CA PRO A 198 22.23 16.51 -13.32
C PRO A 198 21.17 16.89 -12.28
N GLU A 199 21.02 18.17 -11.98
CA GLU A 199 20.02 18.62 -11.04
C GLU A 199 18.67 18.94 -11.71
N VAL A 200 17.58 18.53 -11.10
CA VAL A 200 16.22 18.97 -11.45
C VAL A 200 15.81 20.06 -10.47
N SER A 201 15.42 21.23 -10.98
CA SER A 201 14.97 22.33 -10.14
C SER A 201 13.70 21.96 -9.35
N ALA A 202 13.50 22.57 -8.18
CA ALA A 202 12.31 22.38 -7.37
C ALA A 202 11.02 22.67 -8.15
N GLU A 203 11.01 23.71 -8.98
CA GLU A 203 9.89 24.05 -9.86
C GLU A 203 9.56 22.92 -10.83
N LYS A 204 10.58 22.38 -11.53
CA LYS A 204 10.37 21.32 -12.52
C LYS A 204 9.97 20.00 -11.86
N ALA A 205 10.58 19.68 -10.73
CA ALA A 205 10.22 18.52 -9.92
C ALA A 205 8.75 18.62 -9.45
N THR A 206 8.34 19.80 -8.97
CA THR A 206 6.98 20.06 -8.50
C THR A 206 5.99 19.93 -9.65
N GLU A 207 6.22 20.60 -10.79
CA GLU A 207 5.37 20.51 -11.99
C GLU A 207 5.20 19.06 -12.47
N THR A 208 6.32 18.33 -12.60
CA THR A 208 6.33 16.94 -13.08
C THR A 208 5.57 16.01 -12.12
N SER A 209 5.77 16.20 -10.81
CA SER A 209 5.10 15.38 -9.79
C SER A 209 3.60 15.66 -9.72
N MET A 210 3.17 16.92 -9.89
CA MET A 210 1.75 17.29 -9.97
C MET A 210 1.08 16.72 -11.22
N ALA A 211 1.71 16.82 -12.39
CA ALA A 211 1.18 16.25 -13.62
C ALA A 211 1.04 14.72 -13.53
N ARG A 212 2.03 14.04 -12.92
CA ARG A 212 1.96 12.60 -12.65
C ARG A 212 0.79 12.27 -11.73
N ALA A 213 0.67 12.95 -10.60
CA ALA A 213 -0.42 12.74 -9.65
C ALA A 213 -1.80 12.99 -10.29
N GLU A 214 -1.96 14.07 -11.05
CA GLU A 214 -3.21 14.36 -11.76
C GLU A 214 -3.59 13.23 -12.74
N LYS A 215 -2.62 12.73 -13.53
CA LYS A 215 -2.85 11.62 -14.45
C LYS A 215 -3.28 10.36 -13.70
N VAL A 216 -2.58 9.99 -12.64
CA VAL A 216 -2.91 8.79 -11.85
C VAL A 216 -4.26 8.95 -11.17
N PHE A 217 -4.58 10.13 -10.63
CA PHE A 217 -5.87 10.36 -10.00
C PHE A 217 -7.04 10.23 -10.99
N LYS A 218 -6.87 10.69 -12.24
CA LYS A 218 -7.83 10.42 -13.33
C LYS A 218 -8.00 8.92 -13.59
N GLU A 219 -6.91 8.15 -13.62
CA GLU A 219 -6.98 6.69 -13.76
C GLU A 219 -7.66 6.02 -12.56
N MET A 220 -7.44 6.51 -11.34
CA MET A 220 -8.12 6.01 -10.14
C MET A 220 -9.62 6.26 -10.21
N LYS A 221 -10.06 7.47 -10.58
CA LYS A 221 -11.50 7.76 -10.74
C LYS A 221 -12.14 6.91 -11.83
N ALA A 222 -11.43 6.65 -12.94
CA ALA A 222 -11.92 5.76 -13.99
C ALA A 222 -12.05 4.31 -13.49
N LEU A 223 -11.05 3.79 -12.78
CA LEU A 223 -11.11 2.46 -12.17
C LEU A 223 -12.26 2.36 -11.16
N GLU A 224 -12.44 3.37 -10.31
CA GLU A 224 -13.52 3.41 -9.32
C GLU A 224 -14.91 3.34 -9.98
N ALA A 225 -15.10 4.07 -11.08
CA ALA A 225 -16.33 4.02 -11.87
C ALA A 225 -16.55 2.64 -12.49
N GLU A 226 -15.52 2.04 -13.10
CA GLU A 226 -15.57 0.69 -13.68
C GLU A 226 -15.94 -0.37 -12.61
N MET A 227 -15.33 -0.29 -11.43
CA MET A 227 -15.64 -1.19 -10.33
C MET A 227 -17.09 -1.02 -9.84
N THR A 228 -17.56 0.23 -9.75
CA THR A 228 -18.94 0.55 -9.37
C THR A 228 -19.95 -0.03 -10.35
N GLU A 229 -19.69 0.09 -11.65
CA GLU A 229 -20.52 -0.49 -12.72
C GLU A 229 -20.58 -2.01 -12.61
N LYS A 230 -19.41 -2.68 -12.55
CA LYS A 230 -19.33 -4.15 -12.40
C LYS A 230 -20.07 -4.68 -11.18
N ILE A 231 -19.98 -3.99 -10.04
CA ILE A 231 -20.74 -4.35 -8.83
C ILE A 231 -22.24 -4.16 -9.05
N THR A 232 -22.64 -3.06 -9.68
CA THR A 232 -24.05 -2.75 -9.95
C THR A 232 -24.66 -3.78 -10.89
N GLU A 233 -23.96 -4.17 -11.95
CA GLU A 233 -24.37 -5.25 -12.86
C GLU A 233 -24.53 -6.59 -12.14
N LYS A 234 -23.59 -6.91 -11.22
CA LYS A 234 -23.60 -8.19 -10.49
C LYS A 234 -24.68 -8.26 -9.41
N THR A 235 -24.97 -7.15 -8.74
CA THR A 235 -25.80 -7.13 -7.51
C THR A 235 -27.12 -6.39 -7.66
N GLY A 236 -27.32 -5.65 -8.75
CA GLY A 236 -28.46 -4.77 -8.97
C GLY A 236 -28.44 -3.48 -8.13
N LYS A 237 -27.36 -3.21 -7.37
CA LYS A 237 -27.23 -2.03 -6.50
C LYS A 237 -25.81 -1.46 -6.57
N ALA A 238 -25.70 -0.14 -6.46
CA ALA A 238 -24.41 0.51 -6.30
C ALA A 238 -23.76 0.11 -4.95
N PRO A 239 -22.42 -0.02 -4.89
CA PRO A 239 -21.72 -0.25 -3.64
C PRO A 239 -21.83 0.96 -2.70
N ILE A 240 -21.84 0.69 -1.39
CA ILE A 240 -21.76 1.73 -0.36
C ILE A 240 -20.36 2.34 -0.41
N LYS A 241 -20.27 3.68 -0.47
CA LYS A 241 -18.98 4.37 -0.54
C LYS A 241 -18.22 4.27 0.79
N ALA A 242 -16.90 4.36 0.73
CA ALA A 242 -16.07 4.41 1.93
C ALA A 242 -16.45 5.62 2.82
N GLY A 243 -16.75 5.35 4.09
CA GLY A 243 -17.15 6.39 5.05
C GLY A 243 -18.67 6.71 5.06
N GLU A 244 -19.48 5.93 4.34
CA GLU A 244 -20.96 5.96 4.39
C GLU A 244 -21.56 4.76 5.13
#